data_AF-A0A506Q9Y0-F1
#
_entry.id   AF-A0A506Q9Y0-F1
#
_cell.length_a   1.000
_cell.length_b   1.000
_cell.length_c   1.000
_cell.angle_alpha   90.00
_cell.angle_beta   90.00
_cell.angle_gamma   90.00
#
_symmetry.space_group_name_H-M   'P 1'
#
loop_
_entity.id
_entity.type
_entity.pdbx_description
1 polymer ?
#
loop_
_entity_poly.entity_id
_entity_poly.type
_entity_poly.pdbx_seq_one_letter_code
_entity_poly.pdbx_strand_id
1 'polypeptide(L)'
;MNSINTIASSSSYVQDGDAADERFNDKVRHYFQQTKPEQTLGEMMNEMRALSPDRNVSMHQLNEALLYADTCLRNSDAFKDYAYNVLDKRASQLLGVNMLFNNMMYKSFNETDSDPSL
;
A
#
# COMPACT_ATOMS: atom_id res chain seq x y z
N MET A 1 37.91 -5.95 31.59
CA MET A 1 38.35 -5.35 30.31
C MET A 1 38.03 -6.37 29.24
N ASN A 2 36.84 -6.27 28.63
CA ASN A 2 36.58 -5.85 27.24
C ASN A 2 36.88 -6.99 26.24
N SER A 3 36.08 -7.40 25.25
CA SER A 3 34.71 -7.17 24.80
C SER A 3 34.42 -8.21 23.70
N ILE A 4 33.21 -8.77 23.68
CA ILE A 4 32.28 -9.10 22.57
C ILE A 4 32.84 -9.13 21.13
N ASN A 5 32.55 -10.21 20.36
CA ASN A 5 31.77 -10.07 19.12
C ASN A 5 31.17 -11.39 18.60
N THR A 6 29.87 -11.49 18.88
CA THR A 6 28.76 -12.12 18.15
C THR A 6 29.05 -12.46 16.68
N ILE A 7 28.86 -13.73 16.34
CA ILE A 7 28.81 -14.23 14.97
C ILE A 7 27.53 -13.68 14.33
N ALA A 8 27.70 -12.75 13.41
CA ALA A 8 26.61 -12.22 12.60
C ALA A 8 26.00 -13.34 11.77
N SER A 9 24.70 -13.55 11.94
CA SER A 9 23.87 -14.34 11.02
C SER A 9 24.04 -13.78 9.62
N SER A 10 24.78 -14.49 8.78
CA SER A 10 24.80 -14.28 7.34
C SER A 10 23.42 -14.63 6.79
N SER A 11 22.54 -13.63 6.75
CA SER A 11 21.32 -13.69 5.97
C SER A 11 21.71 -13.64 4.50
N SER A 12 21.52 -14.77 3.83
CA SER A 12 21.62 -14.92 2.39
C SER A 12 20.48 -14.17 1.70
N TYR A 13 20.63 -12.85 1.57
CA TYR A 13 19.89 -12.11 0.55
C TYR A 13 20.63 -12.28 -0.76
N VAL A 14 20.02 -13.09 -1.62
CA VAL A 14 20.47 -13.42 -2.97
C VAL A 14 20.72 -12.12 -3.74
N GLN A 15 21.96 -11.95 -4.15
CA GLN A 15 22.40 -10.98 -5.15
C GLN A 15 22.41 -11.73 -6.48
N ASP A 16 21.43 -11.49 -7.37
CA ASP A 16 21.69 -11.22 -8.79
C ASP A 16 20.39 -10.98 -9.56
N GLY A 17 20.43 -10.01 -10.47
CA GLY A 17 19.35 -9.71 -11.41
C GLY A 17 19.15 -8.21 -11.57
N ASP A 18 20.01 -7.61 -12.41
CA ASP A 18 19.79 -6.42 -13.25
C ASP A 18 19.08 -5.20 -12.61
N ALA A 19 19.61 -3.99 -12.80
CA ALA A 19 18.91 -2.75 -12.47
C ALA A 19 17.76 -2.47 -13.46
N ALA A 20 16.93 -3.49 -13.71
CA ALA A 20 15.64 -3.41 -14.36
C ALA A 20 14.71 -2.64 -13.42
N ASP A 21 14.09 -1.60 -13.98
CA ASP A 21 13.15 -0.71 -13.32
C ASP A 21 12.32 -1.43 -12.25
N GLU A 22 12.64 -1.17 -10.97
CA GLU A 22 11.95 -1.82 -9.86
C GLU A 22 10.45 -1.57 -10.01
N ARG A 23 9.66 -2.65 -9.96
CA ARG A 23 8.21 -2.57 -10.13
C ARG A 23 7.66 -1.58 -9.11
N PHE A 24 6.71 -0.74 -9.52
CA PHE A 24 6.15 0.31 -8.67
C PHE A 24 5.69 -0.19 -7.28
N ASN A 25 5.15 -1.41 -7.22
CA ASN A 25 4.73 -2.04 -5.97
C ASN A 25 5.91 -2.34 -5.03
N ASP A 26 7.06 -2.74 -5.56
CA ASP A 26 8.28 -2.95 -4.77
C ASP A 26 8.85 -1.62 -4.28
N LYS A 27 8.87 -0.57 -5.13
CA LYS A 27 9.24 0.80 -4.73
C LYS A 27 8.40 1.29 -3.54
N VAL A 28 7.07 1.10 -3.62
CA VAL A 28 6.12 1.45 -2.56
C VAL A 28 6.38 0.63 -1.29
N ARG A 29 6.60 -0.69 -1.41
CA ARG A 29 6.93 -1.56 -0.27
C ARG A 29 8.19 -1.06 0.44
N HIS A 30 9.26 -0.77 -0.31
CA HIS A 30 10.52 -0.31 0.26
C HIS A 30 10.38 1.05 0.93
N TYR A 31 9.63 1.97 0.33
CA TYR A 31 9.28 3.23 0.99
C TYR A 31 8.64 2.97 2.38
N PHE A 32 7.62 2.11 2.48
CA PHE A 32 7.00 1.81 3.78
C PHE A 32 7.94 1.13 4.78
N GLN A 33 8.89 0.30 4.32
CA GLN A 33 9.91 -0.30 5.18
C GLN A 33 10.85 0.75 5.77
N GLN A 34 11.24 1.74 4.97
CA GLN A 34 12.24 2.74 5.34
C GLN A 34 11.65 3.86 6.18
N THR A 35 10.49 4.39 5.79
CA THR A 35 9.96 5.64 6.36
C THR A 35 8.86 5.40 7.39
N LYS A 36 8.19 4.23 7.36
CA LYS A 36 7.08 3.89 8.25
C LYS A 36 6.10 5.05 8.47
N PRO A 37 5.56 5.66 7.40
CA PRO A 37 4.69 6.82 7.50
C PRO A 37 3.45 6.50 8.34
N GLU A 38 3.02 7.46 9.16
CA GLU A 38 1.81 7.32 10.01
C GLU A 38 0.68 8.28 9.61
N GLN A 39 0.94 9.09 8.59
CA GLN A 39 0.07 10.12 8.04
C GLN A 39 -1.25 9.58 7.45
N THR A 40 -2.08 10.49 6.94
CA THR A 40 -3.39 10.15 6.39
C THR A 40 -3.26 9.33 5.10
N LEU A 41 -4.33 8.61 4.73
CA LEU A 41 -4.38 7.85 3.48
C LEU A 41 -4.08 8.73 2.26
N GLY A 42 -4.64 9.95 2.20
CA GLY A 42 -4.41 10.86 1.08
C GLY A 42 -2.95 11.30 0.96
N GLU A 43 -2.29 11.59 2.08
CA GLU A 43 -0.86 11.94 2.11
C GLU A 43 0.02 10.76 1.69
N MET A 44 -0.29 9.55 2.19
CA MET A 44 0.40 8.32 1.75
C MET A 44 0.26 8.11 0.25
N MET A 45 -0.94 8.30 -0.32
CA MET A 45 -1.17 8.16 -1.76
C MET A 45 -0.37 9.16 -2.59
N ASN A 46 -0.24 10.40 -2.10
CA ASN A 46 0.57 11.42 -2.75
C ASN A 46 2.07 11.06 -2.74
N GLU A 47 2.58 10.55 -1.62
CA GLU A 47 3.98 10.11 -1.52
C GLU A 47 4.25 8.87 -2.38
N MET A 48 3.35 7.89 -2.35
CA MET A 48 3.42 6.73 -3.24
C MET A 48 3.46 7.15 -4.71
N ARG A 49 2.61 8.08 -5.14
CA ARG A 49 2.61 8.59 -6.53
C ARG A 49 3.93 9.28 -6.89
N ALA A 50 4.55 9.95 -5.93
CA ALA A 50 5.85 10.60 -6.13
C ALA A 50 7.01 9.61 -6.35
N LEU A 51 6.82 8.32 -6.07
CA LEU A 51 7.80 7.27 -6.36
C LEU A 51 7.83 6.88 -7.86
N SER A 52 6.85 7.29 -8.66
CA SER A 52 6.89 7.14 -10.12
C SER A 52 7.60 8.34 -10.76
N PRO A 53 8.57 8.13 -11.68
CA PRO A 53 9.32 9.22 -12.33
C PRO A 53 8.44 10.29 -12.98
N ASP A 54 7.34 9.86 -13.60
CA ASP A 54 6.38 10.71 -14.32
C ASP A 54 5.13 11.04 -13.48
N ARG A 55 5.01 10.47 -12.28
CA ARG A 55 3.82 10.53 -11.41
C ARG A 55 2.53 10.06 -12.08
N ASN A 56 2.61 9.37 -13.21
CA ASN A 56 1.48 8.91 -13.98
C ASN A 56 1.03 7.54 -13.47
N VAL A 57 0.50 7.53 -12.25
CA VAL A 57 0.02 6.33 -11.58
C VAL A 57 -1.47 6.49 -11.30
N SER A 58 -2.26 5.57 -11.83
CA SER A 58 -3.70 5.55 -11.60
C SER A 58 -4.02 5.26 -10.13
N MET A 59 -5.21 5.67 -9.68
CA MET A 59 -5.67 5.31 -8.33
C MET A 59 -5.78 3.80 -8.14
N HIS A 60 -6.09 3.05 -9.19
CA HIS A 60 -6.11 1.59 -9.12
C HIS A 60 -4.73 1.03 -8.78
N GLN A 61 -3.69 1.43 -9.50
CA GLN A 61 -2.31 1.02 -9.25
C GLN A 61 -1.82 1.44 -7.86
N LEU A 62 -2.21 2.63 -7.37
CA LEU A 62 -1.90 3.06 -6.01
C LEU A 62 -2.57 2.17 -4.96
N ASN A 63 -3.84 1.81 -5.16
CA ASN A 63 -4.56 0.92 -4.26
C ASN A 63 -3.92 -0.48 -4.24
N GLU A 64 -3.60 -1.03 -5.41
CA GLU A 64 -2.91 -2.31 -5.53
C GLU A 64 -1.56 -2.29 -4.83
N ALA A 65 -0.77 -1.23 -5.00
CA ALA A 65 0.53 -1.09 -4.38
C ALA A 65 0.44 -1.01 -2.83
N LEU A 66 -0.54 -0.27 -2.28
CA LEU A 66 -0.75 -0.19 -0.84
C LEU A 66 -1.16 -1.55 -0.25
N LEU A 67 -2.10 -2.24 -0.89
CA LEU A 67 -2.56 -3.57 -0.46
C LEU A 67 -1.44 -4.61 -0.56
N TYR A 68 -0.64 -4.54 -1.62
CA TYR A 68 0.53 -5.40 -1.79
C TYR A 68 1.56 -5.17 -0.68
N ALA A 69 1.89 -3.91 -0.38
CA ALA A 69 2.83 -3.56 0.67
C ALA A 69 2.34 -4.00 2.06
N ASP A 70 1.09 -3.71 2.41
CA ASP A 70 0.47 -4.16 3.66
C ASP A 70 0.55 -5.69 3.81
N THR A 71 0.15 -6.43 2.76
CA THR A 71 0.21 -7.89 2.75
C THR A 71 1.63 -8.42 2.96
N CYS A 72 2.62 -7.84 2.26
CA CYS A 72 4.01 -8.25 2.39
C CYS A 72 4.57 -7.96 3.80
N LEU A 73 4.31 -6.76 4.32
CA LEU A 73 4.87 -6.31 5.59
C LEU A 73 4.23 -6.99 6.80
N ARG A 74 2.95 -7.35 6.70
CA ARG A 74 2.24 -8.12 7.72
C ARG A 74 2.83 -9.52 7.94
N ASN A 75 3.41 -10.09 6.89
CA ASN A 75 4.08 -11.40 6.93
C ASN A 75 5.54 -11.31 7.42
N SER A 76 6.05 -10.12 7.74
CA SER A 76 7.40 -9.90 8.24
C SER A 76 7.37 -9.53 9.71
N ASP A 77 8.05 -10.30 10.56
CA ASP A 77 8.11 -10.05 12.02
C ASP A 77 8.56 -8.61 12.36
N ALA A 78 9.51 -8.06 11.60
CA ALA A 78 10.02 -6.70 11.83
C ALA A 78 9.03 -5.57 11.51
N PHE A 79 7.99 -5.83 10.72
CA PHE A 79 7.06 -4.82 10.21
C PHE A 79 5.60 -5.14 10.50
N LYS A 80 5.33 -6.31 11.09
CA LYS A 80 3.99 -6.81 11.41
C LYS A 80 3.17 -5.80 12.22
N ASP A 81 3.76 -5.26 13.29
CA ASP A 81 3.06 -4.29 14.15
C ASP A 81 2.71 -3.00 13.40
N TYR A 82 3.62 -2.51 12.55
CA TYR A 82 3.36 -1.34 11.72
C TYR A 82 2.24 -1.61 10.70
N ALA A 83 2.28 -2.78 10.05
CA ALA A 83 1.25 -3.19 9.11
C ALA A 83 -0.14 -3.24 9.79
N TYR A 84 -0.26 -3.89 10.95
CA TYR A 84 -1.54 -3.96 11.66
C TYR A 84 -2.03 -2.63 12.22
N ASN A 85 -1.13 -1.81 12.79
CA ASN A 85 -1.55 -0.61 13.50
C ASN A 85 -1.81 0.59 12.57
N VAL A 86 -1.16 0.60 11.41
CA VAL A 86 -1.19 1.72 10.46
C VAL A 86 -1.76 1.28 9.11
N LEU A 87 -1.07 0.38 8.40
CA LEU A 87 -1.43 0.05 7.01
C LEU A 87 -2.80 -0.61 6.91
N ASP A 88 -3.18 -1.50 7.82
CA ASP A 88 -4.47 -2.19 7.85
C ASP A 88 -5.66 -1.20 7.93
N LYS A 89 -5.51 -0.13 8.73
CA LYS A 89 -6.53 0.93 8.83
C LYS A 89 -6.66 1.68 7.51
N ARG A 90 -5.54 1.94 6.84
CA ARG A 90 -5.50 2.67 5.56
C ARG A 90 -6.04 1.80 4.41
N ALA A 91 -5.69 0.52 4.40
CA ALA A 91 -6.26 -0.49 3.51
C ALA A 91 -7.78 -0.65 3.72
N SER A 92 -8.24 -0.68 4.97
CA SER A 92 -9.67 -0.74 5.29
C SER A 92 -10.44 0.49 4.81
N GLN A 93 -9.84 1.69 4.92
CA GLN A 93 -10.41 2.92 4.38
C GLN A 93 -10.55 2.85 2.86
N LEU A 94 -9.57 2.31 2.14
CA LEU A 94 -9.67 2.08 0.70
C LEU A 94 -10.83 1.17 0.32
N LEU A 95 -10.96 0.03 1.00
CA LEU A 95 -12.02 -0.93 0.74
C LEU A 95 -13.41 -0.32 1.04
N GLY A 96 -13.52 0.45 2.12
CA GLY A 96 -14.73 1.19 2.45
C GLY A 96 -15.12 2.21 1.39
N VAL A 97 -14.16 3.00 0.89
CA VAL A 97 -14.39 3.97 -0.19
C VAL A 97 -14.82 3.27 -1.47
N ASN A 98 -14.17 2.17 -1.85
CA ASN A 98 -14.57 1.40 -3.04
C ASN A 98 -15.98 0.83 -2.93
N MET A 99 -16.39 0.34 -1.74
CA MET A 99 -17.76 -0.12 -1.51
C MET A 99 -18.78 1.03 -1.61
N LEU A 100 -18.46 2.21 -1.08
CA LEU A 100 -19.32 3.39 -1.19
C LEU A 100 -19.52 3.82 -2.65
N PHE A 101 -18.44 3.88 -3.43
CA PHE A 101 -18.51 4.20 -4.86
C PHE A 101 -19.32 3.17 -5.64
N ASN A 102 -19.07 1.88 -5.41
CA ASN A 102 -19.84 0.81 -6.06
C ASN A 102 -21.34 0.90 -5.72
N ASN A 103 -21.68 1.21 -4.46
CA ASN A 103 -23.07 1.36 -4.05
C ASN A 103 -23.73 2.62 -4.65
N MET A 104 -23.02 3.74 -4.74
CA MET A 104 -23.54 4.97 -5.37
C MET A 104 -23.76 4.78 -6.87
N MET A 105 -22.80 4.13 -7.55
CA MET A 105 -22.91 3.80 -8.97
C MET A 105 -24.07 2.84 -9.22
N TYR A 106 -24.19 1.79 -8.41
CA TYR A 106 -25.30 0.83 -8.49
C TYR A 106 -26.65 1.53 -8.28
N LYS A 107 -26.75 2.43 -7.30
CA LYS A 107 -27.94 3.26 -7.11
C LYS A 107 -28.23 4.16 -8.30
N SER A 108 -27.25 4.85 -8.87
CA SER A 108 -27.48 5.72 -10.03
C SER A 108 -27.89 4.98 -11.30
N PHE A 109 -27.54 3.70 -11.43
CA PHE A 109 -27.97 2.87 -12.57
C PHE A 109 -29.31 2.16 -12.33
N ASN A 110 -29.67 1.89 -11.07
CA ASN A 110 -30.94 1.24 -10.72
C ASN A 110 -32.05 2.23 -10.35
N GLU A 111 -31.73 3.49 -10.03
CA GLU A 111 -32.68 4.59 -9.96
C GLU A 111 -32.97 5.13 -11.37
N THR A 112 -33.49 4.27 -12.25
CA THR A 112 -34.32 4.74 -13.36
C THR A 112 -35.66 5.17 -12.79
N ASP A 113 -35.95 6.47 -12.88
CA ASP A 113 -37.27 7.11 -12.79
C ASP A 113 -38.32 6.30 -12.01
N SER A 114 -38.38 6.50 -10.69
CA SER A 114 -39.66 6.32 -10.02
C SER A 114 -40.57 7.42 -10.52
N ASP A 115 -41.29 7.14 -11.60
CA ASP A 115 -42.38 7.93 -12.14
C ASP A 115 -43.26 8.44 -10.98
N PRO A 116 -43.37 9.77 -10.76
CA PRO A 116 -44.30 10.31 -9.78
C PRO A 116 -45.75 10.35 -10.30
N SER A 117 -46.08 9.64 -11.38
CA SER A 117 -47.39 9.69 -12.04
C SER A 117 -48.04 8.31 -12.16
N LEU A 118 -48.93 7.98 -11.22
CA LEU A 118 -50.32 7.50 -11.42
C LEU A 118 -50.94 6.99 -10.11
#